data_AF-A0A0H4HXF4-F1
#
_entry.id   AF-A0A0H4HXF4-F1
#
_cell.length_a   1.000
_cell.length_b   1.000
_cell.length_c   1.000
_cell.angle_alpha   90.00
_cell.angle_beta   90.00
_cell.angle_gamma   90.00
#
_symmetry.space_group_name_H-M   'P 1'
#
loop_
_entity.id
_entity.type
_entity.pdbx_description
1 polymer ?
#
loop_
_entity_poly.entity_id
_entity_poly.type
_entity_poly.pdbx_seq_one_letter_code
_entity_poly.pdbx_strand_id
1 'polypeptide(L)'
;MGKGVSVKTYKLLAADGTIVVSKTPGTLGGNSKAKIYGRLDCAAANGALSKGYAEHRVFFAGEQNAIHTGYRPCGRCMSSQYKDWKSGPEGKESYPWKQLPK
;
A
#
# COMPACT_ATOMS: atom_id res chain seq x y z
N MET A 1 -39.50 11.57 -9.29
CA MET A 1 -38.55 10.50 -9.68
C MET A 1 -37.24 10.72 -8.93
N GLY A 2 -36.98 9.99 -7.84
CA GLY A 2 -35.74 10.14 -7.08
C GLY A 2 -34.55 9.60 -7.85
N LYS A 3 -33.53 10.43 -8.10
CA LYS A 3 -32.27 9.95 -8.69
C LYS A 3 -31.59 9.02 -7.69
N GLY A 4 -31.50 7.73 -8.02
CA GLY A 4 -30.77 6.75 -7.21
C GLY A 4 -29.30 7.16 -7.08
N VAL A 5 -28.84 7.37 -5.85
CA VAL A 5 -27.44 7.65 -5.56
C VAL A 5 -26.67 6.33 -5.71
N SER A 6 -25.83 6.19 -6.74
CA SER A 6 -24.95 5.02 -6.83
C SER A 6 -23.84 5.16 -5.80
N VAL A 7 -23.72 4.17 -4.91
CA VAL A 7 -22.65 4.14 -3.90
C VAL A 7 -21.38 3.66 -4.58
N LYS A 8 -20.35 4.52 -4.62
CA LYS A 8 -19.03 4.12 -5.14
C LYS A 8 -18.43 3.05 -4.24
N THR A 9 -17.81 2.05 -4.86
CA THR A 9 -17.11 0.97 -4.16
C THR A 9 -15.67 0.85 -4.64
N TYR A 10 -14.79 0.38 -3.76
CA TYR A 10 -13.35 0.31 -3.95
C TYR A 10 -12.86 -1.12 -3.70
N LYS A 11 -11.91 -1.60 -4.52
CA LYS A 11 -11.24 -2.88 -4.30
C LYS A 11 -9.96 -2.64 -3.50
N LEU A 12 -9.87 -3.21 -2.30
CA LEU A 12 -8.74 -3.07 -1.39
C LEU A 12 -8.12 -4.43 -1.10
N LEU A 13 -6.80 -4.46 -0.94
CA LEU A 13 -6.05 -5.64 -0.51
C LEU A 13 -6.10 -5.73 1.02
N ALA A 14 -6.77 -6.75 1.54
CA ALA A 14 -6.92 -7.02 2.96
C ALA A 14 -5.65 -7.65 3.56
N ALA A 15 -5.60 -7.73 4.89
CA ALA A 15 -4.40 -8.19 5.62
C ALA A 15 -4.04 -9.66 5.35
N ASP A 16 -5.02 -10.47 4.96
CA ASP A 16 -4.87 -11.88 4.57
C ASP A 16 -4.44 -12.06 3.11
N GLY A 17 -4.30 -10.97 2.34
CA GLY A 17 -3.95 -11.00 0.93
C GLY A 17 -5.14 -11.14 -0.02
N THR A 18 -6.37 -11.15 0.47
CA THR A 18 -7.58 -11.18 -0.38
C THR A 18 -7.99 -9.79 -0.84
N ILE A 19 -8.71 -9.71 -1.96
CA ILE A 19 -9.31 -8.46 -2.43
C ILE A 19 -10.72 -8.33 -1.86
N VAL A 20 -10.94 -7.27 -1.08
CA VAL A 20 -12.24 -6.93 -0.49
C VAL A 20 -12.86 -5.72 -1.17
N VAL A 21 -14.19 -5.69 -1.25
CA VAL A 21 -14.96 -4.54 -1.74
C VAL A 21 -15.33 -3.66 -0.56
N SER A 22 -14.94 -2.39 -0.60
CA SER A 22 -15.17 -1.40 0.46
C SER A 22 -16.01 -0.24 -0.06
N LYS A 23 -16.87 0.31 0.80
CA LYS A 23 -17.58 1.58 0.54
C LYS A 23 -16.67 2.80 0.78
N THR A 24 -15.59 2.61 1.54
CA THR A 24 -14.61 3.64 1.88
C THR A 24 -13.35 3.45 1.01
N PRO A 25 -12.78 4.50 0.42
CA PRO A 25 -11.53 4.38 -0.31
C PRO A 25 -10.38 3.96 0.61
N GLY A 26 -9.37 3.33 0.02
CA GLY A 26 -8.11 3.06 0.71
C GLY A 26 -7.33 4.36 0.95
N THR A 27 -6.49 4.37 1.98
CA THR A 27 -5.63 5.52 2.31
C THR A 27 -4.23 5.40 1.71
N LEU A 28 -3.83 4.18 1.32
CA LEU A 28 -2.52 3.88 0.76
C LEU A 28 -2.65 3.09 -0.53
N GLY A 29 -1.62 3.20 -1.38
CA GLY A 29 -1.46 2.44 -2.60
C GLY A 29 -0.18 1.62 -2.56
N GLY A 30 0.01 0.75 -3.55
CA GLY A 30 1.22 -0.04 -3.65
C GLY A 30 1.44 -0.68 -5.00
N ASN A 31 2.63 -1.26 -5.16
CA ASN A 31 3.02 -2.05 -6.33
C ASN A 31 3.13 -3.51 -5.90
N SER A 32 2.26 -4.36 -6.45
CA SER A 32 2.19 -5.79 -6.12
C SER A 32 3.42 -6.58 -6.56
N LYS A 33 4.01 -6.21 -7.71
CA LYS A 33 5.23 -6.83 -8.25
C LYS A 33 6.47 -6.50 -7.42
N ALA A 34 6.63 -5.24 -7.04
CA ALA A 34 7.77 -4.77 -6.24
C ALA A 34 7.57 -4.92 -4.72
N LYS A 35 6.36 -5.28 -4.28
CA LYS A 35 5.93 -5.36 -2.87
C LYS A 35 6.20 -4.06 -2.09
N ILE A 36 5.80 -2.93 -2.65
CA ILE A 36 5.97 -1.59 -2.06
C ILE A 36 4.62 -0.98 -1.72
N TYR A 37 4.46 -0.36 -0.56
CA TYR A 37 3.31 0.49 -0.24
C TYR A 37 3.71 1.94 0.01
N GLY A 38 2.78 2.87 -0.17
CA GLY A 38 3.01 4.30 0.09
C GLY A 38 1.76 5.14 -0.12
N ARG A 39 1.92 6.46 -0.01
CA ARG A 39 0.82 7.41 -0.20
C ARG A 39 0.32 7.42 -1.64
N LEU A 40 -0.95 7.79 -1.80
CA LEU A 40 -1.62 7.89 -3.10
C LEU A 40 -1.09 9.04 -3.97
N ASP A 41 -0.47 10.05 -3.35
CA ASP A 41 0.13 11.23 -3.98
C ASP A 41 1.63 11.06 -4.32
N CYS A 42 2.15 9.82 -4.22
CA CYS A 42 3.57 9.56 -4.44
C CYS A 42 3.99 9.90 -5.89
N ALA A 43 4.87 10.90 -6.04
CA ALA A 43 5.38 11.34 -7.34
C ALA A 43 6.01 10.19 -8.16
N ALA A 44 6.74 9.28 -7.50
CA ALA A 44 7.31 8.10 -8.16
C ALA A 44 6.24 7.13 -8.69
N ALA A 45 5.15 6.96 -7.94
CA ALA A 45 4.02 6.12 -8.37
C ALA A 45 3.28 6.76 -9.55
N ASN A 46 3.01 8.07 -9.46
CA ASN A 46 2.33 8.82 -10.53
C ASN A 46 3.14 8.81 -11.83
N GLY A 47 4.45 9.05 -11.76
CA GLY A 47 5.33 8.98 -12.92
C GLY A 47 5.50 7.57 -13.52
N ALA A 48 5.18 6.52 -12.76
CA ALA A 48 5.21 5.14 -13.26
C ALA A 48 3.90 4.73 -13.94
N LEU A 49 2.81 5.48 -13.80
CA LEU A 49 1.51 5.15 -14.42
C LEU A 49 1.61 5.07 -15.94
N SER A 50 2.35 5.98 -16.57
CA SER A 50 2.60 5.96 -18.03
C SER A 50 3.48 4.79 -18.49
N LYS A 51 4.09 4.05 -17.55
CA LYS A 51 5.00 2.92 -17.81
C LYS A 51 4.35 1.55 -17.54
N GLY A 52 3.02 1.50 -17.42
CA GLY A 52 2.28 0.25 -17.16
C GLY A 52 2.10 -0.12 -15.68
N TYR A 53 2.51 0.75 -14.74
CA TYR A 53 2.32 0.48 -13.30
C TYR A 53 0.85 0.23 -12.90
N ALA A 54 -0.12 0.77 -13.65
CA ALA A 54 -1.54 0.60 -13.37
C ALA A 54 -1.96 -0.87 -13.20
N GLU A 55 -1.36 -1.80 -13.95
CA GLU A 55 -1.64 -3.25 -13.89
C GLU A 55 -1.23 -3.90 -12.57
N HIS A 56 -0.23 -3.33 -11.89
CA HIS A 56 0.31 -3.83 -10.63
C HIS A 56 -0.07 -2.95 -9.45
N ARG A 57 -0.97 -1.98 -9.65
CA ARG A 57 -1.40 -1.05 -8.61
C ARG A 57 -2.40 -1.74 -7.70
N VAL A 58 -2.10 -1.73 -6.40
CA VAL A 58 -3.00 -2.20 -5.33
C VAL A 58 -3.31 -1.06 -4.38
N PHE A 59 -4.39 -1.18 -3.62
CA PHE A 59 -4.83 -0.20 -2.63
C PHE A 59 -5.06 -0.87 -1.28
N PHE A 60 -4.78 -0.16 -0.20
CA PHE A 60 -4.92 -0.66 1.16
C PHE A 60 -5.81 0.27 1.97
N ALA A 61 -6.60 -0.29 2.89
CA ALA A 61 -7.34 0.50 3.86
C ALA A 61 -6.39 1.34 4.73
N GLY A 62 -5.28 0.73 5.18
CA GLY A 62 -4.22 1.40 5.91
C GLY A 62 -2.90 0.63 5.88
N GLU A 63 -1.91 1.15 6.61
CA GLU A 63 -0.54 0.62 6.63
C GLU A 63 -0.46 -0.82 7.14
N GLN A 64 -1.24 -1.16 8.17
CA GLN A 64 -1.26 -2.51 8.75
C GLN A 64 -1.66 -3.58 7.73
N ASN A 65 -2.59 -3.30 6.81
CA ASN A 65 -2.95 -4.24 5.73
C ASN A 65 -1.77 -4.48 4.78
N ALA A 66 -1.01 -3.43 4.45
CA ALA A 66 0.15 -3.55 3.58
C ALA A 66 1.29 -4.33 4.26
N ILE A 67 1.52 -4.04 5.54
CA ILE A 67 2.52 -4.73 6.36
C ILE A 67 2.17 -6.22 6.50
N HIS A 68 0.93 -6.55 6.84
CA HIS A 68 0.49 -7.94 6.99
C HIS A 68 0.55 -8.74 5.67
N THR A 69 0.47 -8.07 4.53
CA THR A 69 0.64 -8.70 3.22
C THR A 69 2.09 -8.72 2.72
N GLY A 70 3.03 -8.29 3.57
CA GLY A 70 4.47 -8.35 3.33
C GLY A 70 5.00 -7.24 2.41
N TYR A 71 4.34 -6.09 2.35
CA TYR A 71 4.84 -4.96 1.57
C TYR A 71 5.78 -4.11 2.43
N ARG A 72 6.85 -3.60 1.81
CA ARG A 72 7.75 -2.63 2.43
C ARG A 72 7.32 -1.19 2.13
N PRO A 73 7.68 -0.21 2.97
CA PRO A 73 7.39 1.20 2.73
C PRO A 73 8.15 1.72 1.50
N CYS A 74 7.55 2.71 0.84
CA CYS A 74 8.15 3.42 -0.27
C CYS A 74 9.20 4.42 0.23
N GLY A 75 10.46 4.28 -0.19
CA GLY A 75 11.53 5.19 0.22
C GLY A 75 11.36 6.64 -0.21
N ARG A 76 10.47 6.95 -1.16
CA ARG A 76 10.22 8.34 -1.62
C ARG A 76 9.16 9.05 -0.79
N CYS A 77 8.01 8.42 -0.56
CA CYS A 77 6.92 9.07 0.17
C CYS A 77 6.87 8.66 1.65
N MET A 78 7.24 7.44 2.01
CA MET A 78 7.24 6.93 3.40
C MET A 78 8.69 6.88 3.95
N SER A 79 9.43 7.98 3.85
CA SER A 79 10.88 7.99 4.09
C SER A 79 11.27 7.58 5.51
N SER A 80 10.50 7.99 6.53
CA SER A 80 10.73 7.58 7.93
C SER A 80 10.58 6.08 8.09
N GLN A 81 9.41 5.54 7.70
CA GLN A 81 9.12 4.11 7.77
C GLN A 81 10.11 3.29 6.94
N TYR A 82 10.56 3.82 5.80
CA TYR A 82 11.56 3.17 4.97
C TYR A 82 12.92 3.07 5.64
N LYS A 83 13.38 4.11 6.35
CA LYS A 83 14.60 4.04 7.14
C LYS A 83 14.46 2.99 8.24
N ASP A 84 13.30 2.96 8.91
CA ASP A 84 13.03 1.98 9.96
C ASP A 84 12.99 0.54 9.45
N TRP A 85 12.40 0.32 8.28
CA TRP A 85 12.41 -0.96 7.60
C TRP A 85 13.83 -1.36 7.19
N LYS A 86 14.62 -0.41 6.65
CA LYS A 86 15.95 -0.66 6.09
C LYS A 86 17.02 -0.93 7.16
N SER A 87 16.87 -0.41 8.38
CA SER A 87 17.75 -0.75 9.50
C SER A 87 17.58 -2.20 9.99
N GLY A 88 16.53 -2.89 9.54
CA GLY A 88 16.22 -4.24 10.00
C GLY A 88 15.66 -4.30 11.42
N PRO A 89 15.40 -5.53 11.93
CA PRO A 89 14.83 -5.76 13.25
C PRO A 89 15.86 -5.75 14.39
N GLU A 90 17.17 -5.76 14.09
CA GLU A 90 18.21 -5.86 15.11
C GLU A 90 18.15 -4.66 16.09
N GLY A 91 18.10 -4.96 17.38
CA GLY A 91 18.00 -3.95 18.44
C GLY A 91 16.66 -3.22 18.52
N LYS A 92 15.61 -3.66 17.79
CA LYS A 92 14.28 -3.06 17.85
C LYS A 92 13.29 -3.91 18.63
N GLU A 93 12.56 -3.30 19.55
CA GLU A 93 11.46 -3.94 20.27
C GLU A 93 10.25 -4.23 19.37
N SER A 94 10.08 -3.44 18.30
CA SER A 94 8.99 -3.61 17.33
C SER A 94 9.48 -3.43 15.90
N TYR A 95 9.34 -4.49 15.10
CA TYR A 95 9.60 -4.49 13.66
C TYR A 95 8.39 -5.11 12.94
N PRO A 96 7.44 -4.29 12.46
CA PRO A 96 6.16 -4.82 12.00
C PRO A 96 6.25 -5.48 10.61
N TRP A 97 7.28 -5.20 9.81
CA TRP A 97 7.38 -5.69 8.44
C TRP A 97 7.77 -7.17 8.36
N LYS A 98 7.01 -7.94 7.57
CA LYS A 98 7.27 -9.37 7.34
C LYS A 98 8.49 -9.64 6.46
N GLN A 99 8.83 -8.70 5.56
CA GLN A 99 10.00 -8.83 4.68
C GLN A 99 11.18 -8.07 5.26
N LEU A 100 12.32 -8.75 5.39
CA LEU A 100 13.57 -8.12 5.81
C LEU A 100 14.20 -7.34 4.65
N PRO A 101 14.95 -6.26 4.96
CA PRO A 101 15.76 -5.60 3.94
C PRO A 101 16.81 -6.58 3.40
N LYS A 102 16.95 -6.60 2.07
CA LYS A 102 18.12 -7.20 1.42
C LYS A 102 19.35 -6.32 1.59
#